data_AF-A0A817QRJ1-F1
#
_entry.id   AF-A0A817QRJ1-F1
#
_cell.length_a   1.000
_cell.length_b   1.000
_cell.length_c   1.000
_cell.angle_alpha   90.00
_cell.angle_beta   90.00
_cell.angle_gamma   90.00
#
_symmetry.space_group_name_H-M   'P 1'
#
loop_
_entity.id
_entity.type
_entity.pdbx_description
1 polymer ?
#
loop_
_entity_poly.entity_id
_entity_poly.type
_entity_poly.pdbx_seq_one_letter_code
_entity_poly.pdbx_strand_id
1 'polypeptide(L)'
;RVKHFKWLDQTIQNTTIPQIRDYLQIACALVNAYRASAISSFSNYDQIATKLLAHLHEPNLLRTRLNNEVLRWSNDDASNLVGFPILTIDQIRLITVGIFQLKQARAYSEEHCSATDLNNQADFPLQICNTDGQLIRIRFQSRHSNAKLYYTYIQFSTEEILNSCCDYPIGDRQVGVCSHRAAAIWFLAY
;
A
#
# COMPACT_ATOMS: atom_id res chain seq x y z
N ARG A 1 -12.58 -17.17 10.31
CA ARG A 1 -13.00 -18.47 9.72
C ARG A 1 -12.61 -19.64 10.61
N VAL A 2 -11.36 -19.76 11.01
CA VAL A 2 -10.91 -20.79 11.98
C VAL A 2 -11.51 -20.58 13.39
N LYS A 3 -11.82 -19.33 13.77
CA LYS A 3 -12.58 -19.01 14.98
C LYS A 3 -14.04 -19.50 15.00
N HIS A 4 -14.56 -20.13 13.93
CA HIS A 4 -15.87 -20.80 14.02
C HIS A 4 -15.79 -22.17 14.68
N PHE A 5 -14.60 -22.76 14.79
CA PHE A 5 -14.42 -23.96 15.58
C PHE A 5 -14.40 -23.54 17.04
N LYS A 6 -15.45 -23.93 17.79
CA LYS A 6 -15.65 -23.56 19.19
C LYS A 6 -14.41 -23.76 20.06
N TRP A 7 -13.65 -24.82 19.80
CA TRP A 7 -12.41 -25.12 20.52
C TRP A 7 -11.30 -24.07 20.27
N LEU A 8 -11.19 -23.54 19.05
CA LEU A 8 -10.18 -22.54 18.65
C LEU A 8 -10.59 -21.09 18.98
N ASP A 9 -11.83 -20.87 19.41
CA ASP A 9 -12.35 -19.55 19.80
C ASP A 9 -12.33 -19.33 21.32
N GLN A 10 -11.84 -20.31 22.08
CA GLN A 10 -11.78 -20.29 23.54
C GLN A 10 -10.34 -20.23 24.05
N THR A 11 -10.19 -19.97 25.35
CA THR A 11 -8.89 -20.07 26.03
C THR A 11 -8.48 -21.54 26.09
N ILE A 12 -7.39 -21.87 25.40
CA ILE A 12 -6.88 -23.24 25.26
C ILE A 12 -5.93 -23.55 26.43
N GLN A 13 -5.99 -24.78 26.96
CA GLN A 13 -5.08 -25.23 28.02
C GLN A 13 -3.64 -25.41 27.50
N ASN A 14 -2.66 -24.94 28.27
CA ASN A 14 -1.24 -25.00 27.89
C ASN A 14 -0.72 -26.41 27.60
N THR A 15 -1.36 -27.44 28.18
CA THR A 15 -1.05 -28.86 27.94
C THR A 15 -1.23 -29.29 26.48
N THR A 16 -2.08 -28.57 25.72
CA THR A 16 -2.39 -28.88 24.32
C THR A 16 -1.58 -28.06 23.30
N ILE A 17 -0.70 -27.17 23.77
CA ILE A 17 0.21 -26.39 22.92
C ILE A 17 1.02 -27.28 21.96
N PRO A 18 1.55 -28.46 22.36
CA PRO A 18 2.30 -29.31 21.45
C PRO A 18 1.49 -29.78 20.23
N GLN A 19 0.18 -30.02 20.39
CA GLN A 19 -0.70 -30.49 19.30
C GLN A 19 -1.47 -29.35 18.59
N ILE A 20 -1.31 -28.10 19.02
CA ILE A 20 -2.10 -26.98 18.49
C ILE A 20 -1.92 -26.79 16.98
N ARG A 21 -0.72 -27.12 16.48
CA ARG A 21 -0.40 -27.11 15.05
C ARG A 21 -1.31 -28.06 14.29
N ASP A 22 -1.48 -29.29 14.78
CA ASP A 22 -2.25 -30.34 14.10
C ASP A 22 -3.74 -29.97 14.09
N TYR A 23 -4.26 -29.47 15.21
CA TYR A 23 -5.63 -28.99 15.30
C TYR A 23 -5.91 -27.81 14.35
N LEU A 24 -4.97 -26.87 14.23
CA LEU A 24 -5.05 -25.77 13.27
C LEU A 24 -5.01 -26.29 11.83
N GLN A 25 -4.14 -27.25 11.51
CA GLN A 25 -4.07 -27.84 10.17
C GLN A 25 -5.37 -28.55 9.80
N ILE A 26 -5.94 -29.35 10.71
CA ILE A 26 -7.23 -30.02 10.51
C ILE A 26 -8.34 -28.99 10.29
N ALA A 27 -8.44 -27.98 11.15
CA ALA A 27 -9.45 -26.94 11.01
C ALA A 27 -9.32 -26.17 9.68
N CYS A 28 -8.10 -25.84 9.26
CA CYS A 28 -7.83 -25.22 7.96
C CYS A 28 -8.20 -26.14 6.79
N ALA A 29 -7.86 -27.42 6.85
CA ALA A 29 -8.24 -28.40 5.83
C ALA A 29 -9.76 -28.51 5.69
N LEU A 30 -10.49 -28.57 6.81
CA LEU A 30 -11.95 -28.58 6.82
C LEU A 30 -12.56 -27.29 6.26
N VAL A 31 -11.98 -26.13 6.59
CA VAL A 31 -12.41 -24.84 6.01
C VAL A 31 -12.20 -24.82 4.50
N ASN A 32 -11.05 -25.29 4.03
CA ASN A 32 -10.71 -25.29 2.60
C ASN A 32 -11.57 -26.30 1.81
N ALA A 33 -11.89 -27.45 2.39
CA ALA A 33 -12.68 -28.49 1.72
C ALA A 33 -14.18 -28.15 1.63
N TYR A 34 -14.75 -27.55 2.69
CA TYR A 34 -16.21 -27.49 2.84
C TYR A 34 -16.79 -26.07 2.89
N ARG A 35 -15.97 -25.02 3.00
CA ARG A 35 -16.49 -23.64 2.99
C ARG A 35 -16.26 -22.99 1.64
N ALA A 36 -17.23 -22.19 1.22
CA ALA A 36 -17.09 -21.30 0.08
C ALA A 36 -15.79 -20.48 0.22
N SER A 37 -15.08 -20.29 -0.89
CA SER A 37 -13.81 -19.56 -0.91
C SER A 37 -13.91 -18.26 -0.13
N ALA A 38 -12.85 -17.91 0.60
CA ALA A 38 -12.78 -16.62 1.30
C ALA A 38 -12.71 -15.43 0.34
N ILE A 39 -12.41 -15.75 -0.91
CA ILE A 39 -12.19 -14.80 -1.98
C ILE A 39 -13.52 -14.69 -2.74
N SER A 40 -14.21 -13.56 -2.57
CA SER A 40 -15.32 -13.18 -3.44
C SER A 40 -14.76 -13.00 -4.85
N SER A 41 -15.32 -13.71 -5.83
CA SER A 41 -14.98 -13.58 -7.24
C SER A 41 -15.18 -12.14 -7.72
N PHE A 42 -14.10 -11.35 -7.76
CA PHE A 42 -14.03 -10.15 -8.59
C PHE A 42 -13.94 -10.61 -10.04
N SER A 43 -14.64 -9.91 -10.94
CA SER A 43 -14.77 -10.28 -12.35
C SER A 43 -13.45 -10.31 -13.15
N ASN A 44 -12.32 -9.86 -12.57
CA ASN A 44 -11.08 -9.59 -13.31
C ASN A 44 -9.83 -10.32 -12.76
N TYR A 45 -9.97 -11.38 -11.96
CA TYR A 45 -8.82 -12.04 -11.32
C TYR A 45 -7.75 -12.53 -12.30
N ASP A 46 -8.14 -13.12 -13.44
CA ASP A 46 -7.17 -13.67 -14.39
C ASP A 46 -6.35 -12.57 -15.06
N GLN A 47 -6.97 -11.44 -15.38
CA GLN A 47 -6.29 -10.28 -15.94
C GLN A 47 -5.32 -9.66 -14.92
N ILE A 48 -5.75 -9.58 -13.67
CA ILE A 48 -4.89 -9.11 -12.57
C ILE A 48 -3.72 -10.07 -12.41
N ALA A 49 -3.97 -11.36 -12.24
CA ALA A 49 -2.93 -12.38 -12.07
C ALA A 49 -1.91 -12.36 -13.21
N THR A 50 -2.36 -12.22 -14.46
CA THR A 50 -1.47 -12.12 -15.62
C THR A 50 -0.58 -10.88 -15.55
N LYS A 51 -1.14 -9.71 -15.22
CA LYS A 51 -0.36 -8.48 -15.00
C LYS A 51 0.63 -8.63 -13.85
N LEU A 52 0.22 -9.25 -12.74
CA LEU A 52 1.12 -9.48 -11.60
C LEU A 52 2.28 -10.39 -11.97
N LEU A 53 2.03 -11.46 -12.72
CA LEU A 53 3.08 -12.37 -13.18
C LEU A 53 4.06 -11.67 -14.12
N ALA A 54 3.56 -10.81 -15.03
CA ALA A 54 4.40 -10.02 -15.91
C ALA A 54 5.36 -9.10 -15.13
N HIS A 55 4.84 -8.40 -14.10
CA HIS A 55 5.63 -7.44 -13.32
C HIS A 55 6.40 -8.05 -12.14
N LEU A 56 6.27 -9.36 -11.87
CA LEU A 56 6.84 -9.99 -10.67
C LEU A 56 8.37 -9.91 -10.63
N HIS A 57 9.01 -10.03 -11.79
CA HIS A 57 10.47 -10.04 -11.94
C HIS A 57 11.03 -8.75 -12.53
N GLU A 58 10.16 -7.79 -12.86
CA GLU A 58 10.60 -6.53 -13.44
C GLU A 58 11.20 -5.62 -12.36
N PRO A 59 12.39 -5.06 -12.60
CA PRO A 59 12.96 -4.07 -11.69
C PRO A 59 12.13 -2.78 -11.73
N ASN A 60 12.15 -2.05 -10.62
CA ASN A 60 11.49 -0.76 -10.57
C ASN A 60 12.34 0.30 -11.30
N LEU A 61 11.87 0.69 -12.49
CA LEU A 61 12.57 1.67 -13.33
C LEU A 61 12.68 3.02 -12.64
N LEU A 62 11.65 3.43 -11.88
CA LEU A 62 11.68 4.66 -11.10
C LEU A 62 12.75 4.60 -10.01
N ARG A 63 12.86 3.48 -9.28
CA ARG A 63 13.95 3.31 -8.31
C ARG A 63 15.32 3.39 -8.97
N THR A 64 15.48 2.78 -10.14
CA THR A 64 16.75 2.81 -10.90
C THR A 64 17.11 4.24 -11.29
N ARG A 65 16.14 5.02 -11.77
CA ARG A 65 16.30 6.45 -12.08
C ARG A 65 16.73 7.26 -10.85
N LEU A 66 16.03 7.09 -9.73
CA LEU A 66 16.35 7.79 -8.47
C LEU A 66 17.76 7.50 -7.95
N ASN A 67 18.29 6.31 -8.20
CA ASN A 67 19.65 5.94 -7.80
C ASN A 67 20.73 6.53 -8.73
N ASN A 68 20.40 6.76 -10.00
CA ASN A 68 21.35 7.24 -11.01
C ASN A 68 21.35 8.78 -11.13
N GLU A 69 20.24 9.44 -10.84
CA GLU A 69 20.04 10.88 -11.02
C GLU A 69 19.98 11.62 -9.69
N VAL A 70 20.65 12.78 -9.61
CA VAL A 70 20.53 13.68 -8.46
C VAL A 70 19.37 14.65 -8.70
N LEU A 71 18.19 14.28 -8.21
CA LEU A 71 16.98 15.09 -8.35
C LEU A 71 16.86 16.13 -7.23
N ARG A 72 16.41 17.33 -7.59
CA ARG A 72 16.07 18.41 -6.66
C ARG A 72 14.56 18.48 -6.44
N TRP A 73 14.17 18.88 -5.23
CA TRP A 73 12.80 18.82 -4.76
C TRP A 73 12.43 20.11 -4.04
N SER A 74 11.22 20.59 -4.28
CA SER A 74 10.65 21.77 -3.63
C SER A 74 9.36 21.36 -2.90
N ASN A 75 9.11 21.94 -1.73
CA ASN A 75 7.84 21.75 -1.03
C ASN A 75 6.70 22.37 -1.85
N ASP A 76 5.56 21.68 -1.90
CA ASP A 76 4.36 22.20 -2.53
C ASP A 76 3.11 21.64 -1.85
N ASP A 77 1.99 22.33 -2.02
CA ASP A 77 0.70 21.90 -1.48
C ASP A 77 0.01 20.94 -2.44
N ALA A 78 -0.75 19.99 -1.90
CA ALA A 78 -1.51 19.03 -2.71
C ALA A 78 -2.52 19.72 -3.65
N SER A 79 -3.04 20.90 -3.26
CA SER A 79 -3.93 21.70 -4.10
C SER A 79 -3.27 22.27 -5.36
N ASN A 80 -1.95 22.40 -5.36
CA ASN A 80 -1.19 22.96 -6.49
C ASN A 80 -0.73 21.87 -7.47
N LEU A 81 -1.02 20.60 -7.19
CA LEU A 81 -0.62 19.49 -8.04
C LEU A 81 -1.47 19.46 -9.32
N VAL A 82 -0.99 20.14 -10.36
CA VAL A 82 -1.67 20.16 -11.66
C VAL A 82 -1.47 18.83 -12.38
N GLY A 83 -2.57 18.19 -12.76
CA GLY A 83 -2.55 17.00 -13.62
C GLY A 83 -2.29 15.69 -12.89
N PHE A 84 -2.48 15.62 -11.57
CA PHE A 84 -2.56 14.32 -10.89
C PHE A 84 -3.83 13.58 -11.33
N PRO A 85 -3.77 12.26 -11.60
CA PRO A 85 -4.92 11.54 -12.10
C PRO A 85 -5.96 11.32 -11.00
N ILE A 86 -7.23 11.53 -11.34
CA ILE A 86 -8.37 11.20 -10.47
C ILE A 86 -8.72 9.74 -10.69
N LEU A 87 -8.63 8.91 -9.65
CA LEU A 87 -8.83 7.47 -9.74
C LEU A 87 -10.03 7.03 -8.90
N THR A 88 -10.82 6.11 -9.46
CA THR A 88 -11.85 5.40 -8.71
C THR A 88 -11.23 4.43 -7.70
N ILE A 89 -11.98 4.09 -6.65
CA ILE A 89 -11.51 3.13 -5.65
C ILE A 89 -11.15 1.77 -6.26
N ASP A 90 -11.79 1.37 -7.35
CA ASP A 90 -11.51 0.10 -8.03
C ASP A 90 -10.21 0.16 -8.86
N GLN A 91 -9.89 1.30 -9.46
CA GLN A 91 -8.57 1.53 -10.08
C GLN A 91 -7.47 1.50 -9.02
N ILE A 92 -7.69 2.13 -7.86
CA ILE A 92 -6.72 2.10 -6.77
C ILE A 92 -6.57 0.67 -6.22
N ARG A 93 -7.65 -0.09 -6.08
CA ARG A 93 -7.60 -1.53 -5.69
C ARG A 93 -6.76 -2.37 -6.65
N LEU A 94 -6.81 -2.06 -7.94
CA LEU A 94 -6.02 -2.72 -8.96
C LEU A 94 -4.52 -2.43 -8.74
N ILE A 95 -4.16 -1.17 -8.48
CA ILE A 95 -2.78 -0.76 -8.19
C ILE A 95 -2.29 -1.39 -6.87
N THR A 96 -3.10 -1.39 -5.82
CA THR A 96 -2.69 -1.91 -4.52
C THR A 96 -2.66 -3.43 -4.43
N VAL A 97 -3.29 -4.11 -5.39
CA VAL A 97 -3.44 -5.57 -5.43
C VAL A 97 -4.05 -6.10 -4.13
N GLY A 98 -5.08 -5.41 -3.65
CA GLY A 98 -5.84 -5.86 -2.48
C GLY A 98 -6.37 -4.76 -1.58
N ILE A 99 -7.43 -5.13 -0.86
CA ILE A 99 -8.21 -4.24 0.00
C ILE A 99 -7.49 -3.93 1.32
N PHE A 100 -6.58 -4.80 1.78
CA PHE A 100 -5.92 -4.62 3.07
C PHE A 100 -5.10 -3.33 3.13
N GLN A 101 -4.29 -3.07 2.10
CA GLN A 101 -3.48 -1.84 2.05
C GLN A 101 -4.34 -0.60 1.97
N LEU A 102 -5.51 -0.66 1.30
CA LEU A 102 -6.47 0.44 1.24
C LEU A 102 -7.14 0.73 2.57
N LYS A 103 -7.48 -0.30 3.35
CA LYS A 103 -8.01 -0.09 4.71
C LYS A 103 -7.01 0.66 5.60
N GLN A 104 -5.72 0.36 5.44
CA GLN A 104 -4.65 1.05 6.15
C GLN A 104 -4.33 2.42 5.55
N ALA A 105 -4.52 2.61 4.24
CA ALA A 105 -4.21 3.85 3.53
C ALA A 105 -4.89 5.04 4.19
N ARG A 106 -6.19 4.94 4.47
CA ARG A 106 -6.95 6.00 5.13
C ARG A 106 -6.36 6.40 6.49
N ALA A 107 -6.09 5.43 7.36
CA ALA A 107 -5.52 5.71 8.68
C ALA A 107 -4.14 6.36 8.58
N TYR A 108 -3.30 5.88 7.66
CA TYR A 108 -1.99 6.47 7.40
C TYR A 108 -2.09 7.91 6.87
N SER A 109 -3.01 8.15 5.93
CA SER A 109 -3.29 9.48 5.41
C SER A 109 -3.80 10.39 6.53
N GLU A 110 -4.76 9.97 7.33
CA GLU A 110 -5.24 10.76 8.47
C GLU A 110 -4.08 11.11 9.42
N GLU A 111 -3.29 10.13 9.89
CA GLU A 111 -2.15 10.39 10.80
C GLU A 111 -1.12 11.39 10.25
N HIS A 112 -0.87 11.39 8.93
CA HIS A 112 0.20 12.20 8.32
C HIS A 112 -0.29 13.44 7.57
N CYS A 113 -1.59 13.54 7.30
CA CYS A 113 -2.24 14.67 6.62
C CYS A 113 -3.05 15.55 7.59
N SER A 114 -3.40 15.04 8.79
CA SER A 114 -4.16 15.79 9.81
C SER A 114 -3.29 16.44 10.88
N ALA A 115 -1.96 16.48 10.69
CA ALA A 115 -1.10 17.39 11.44
C ALA A 115 -1.31 18.82 10.92
N THR A 116 -2.51 19.37 11.16
CA THR A 116 -2.73 20.81 11.22
C THR A 116 -1.83 21.33 12.32
N ASP A 117 -0.75 22.01 11.96
CA ASP A 117 -0.12 22.93 12.88
C ASP A 117 -1.16 23.98 13.32
N LEU A 118 -0.94 24.57 14.48
CA LEU A 118 -1.77 25.59 15.16
C LEU A 118 -2.18 26.80 14.27
N ASN A 119 -1.72 26.86 13.03
CA ASN A 119 -1.91 27.92 12.04
C ASN A 119 -2.81 27.54 10.84
N ASN A 120 -3.53 26.40 10.87
CA ASN A 120 -4.49 26.02 9.81
C ASN A 120 -3.88 25.79 8.40
N GLN A 121 -2.57 25.62 8.28
CA GLN A 121 -1.93 25.12 7.06
C GLN A 121 -1.78 23.60 7.18
N ALA A 122 -2.36 22.88 6.23
CA ALA A 122 -2.15 21.44 6.11
C ALA A 122 -0.71 21.21 5.64
N ASP A 123 0.20 20.89 6.56
CA ASP A 123 1.59 20.58 6.24
C ASP A 123 1.67 19.16 5.67
N PHE A 124 0.98 18.92 4.54
CA PHE A 124 1.11 17.66 3.82
C PHE A 124 2.53 17.62 3.26
N PRO A 125 3.37 16.65 3.62
CA PRO A 125 4.81 16.71 3.35
C PRO A 125 5.13 16.23 1.93
N LEU A 126 4.51 16.90 0.95
CA LEU A 126 4.60 16.70 -0.47
C LEU A 126 5.67 17.59 -1.07
N GLN A 127 6.46 17.01 -1.96
CA GLN A 127 7.51 17.71 -2.67
C GLN A 127 7.46 17.31 -4.14
N ILE A 128 7.54 18.31 -5.02
CA ILE A 128 7.56 18.12 -6.48
C ILE A 128 9.01 18.17 -6.95
N CYS A 129 9.35 17.36 -7.95
CA CYS A 129 10.67 17.40 -8.55
C CYS A 129 10.81 18.62 -9.47
N ASN A 130 11.89 19.40 -9.28
CA ASN A 130 12.07 20.66 -10.01
C ASN A 130 12.36 20.45 -11.50
N THR A 131 12.90 19.29 -11.87
CA THR A 131 13.20 18.92 -13.26
C THR A 131 12.06 18.19 -13.95
N ASP A 132 11.13 17.61 -13.17
CA ASP A 132 10.07 16.73 -13.66
C ASP A 132 8.79 16.95 -12.84
N GLY A 133 7.89 17.81 -13.34
CA GLY A 133 6.65 18.15 -12.65
C GLY A 133 5.66 16.99 -12.49
N GLN A 134 5.91 15.86 -13.16
CA GLN A 134 5.14 14.62 -13.07
C GLN A 134 5.73 13.61 -12.09
N LEU A 135 6.75 14.02 -11.33
CA LEU A 135 7.40 13.21 -10.32
C LEU A 135 7.31 13.91 -8.96
N ILE A 136 6.66 13.22 -8.02
CA ILE A 136 6.48 13.72 -6.66
C ILE A 136 7.08 12.75 -5.66
N ARG A 137 7.38 13.29 -4.48
CA ARG A 137 7.68 12.48 -3.30
C ARG A 137 6.92 12.98 -2.08
N ILE A 138 6.53 12.04 -1.23
CA ILE A 138 5.83 12.29 0.02
C ILE A 138 6.60 11.63 1.15
N ARG A 139 6.75 12.35 2.26
CA ARG A 139 7.44 11.86 3.45
C ARG A 139 6.46 11.22 4.42
N PHE A 140 6.73 9.97 4.82
CA PHE A 140 5.99 9.26 5.86
C PHE A 140 6.87 8.97 7.07
N GLN A 141 6.30 9.02 8.26
CA GLN A 141 6.94 8.56 9.47
C GLN A 141 6.72 7.05 9.66
N SER A 142 7.76 6.36 10.12
CA SER A 142 7.66 4.94 10.43
C SER A 142 6.78 4.70 11.65
N ARG A 143 5.74 3.87 11.50
CA ARG A 143 4.89 3.41 12.62
C ARG A 143 5.65 2.72 13.76
N HIS A 144 6.85 2.21 13.47
CA HIS A 144 7.67 1.43 14.40
C HIS A 144 8.79 2.26 15.05
N SER A 145 9.01 3.49 14.61
CA SER A 145 10.08 4.34 15.12
C SER A 145 9.87 5.80 14.72
N ASN A 146 9.83 6.68 15.70
CA ASN A 146 9.64 8.12 15.46
C ASN A 146 10.84 8.78 14.76
N ALA A 147 12.03 8.16 14.83
CA ALA A 147 13.25 8.69 14.22
C ALA A 147 13.35 8.35 12.72
N LYS A 148 12.61 7.34 12.23
CA LYS A 148 12.76 6.84 10.87
C LYS A 148 11.69 7.41 9.95
N LEU A 149 12.16 8.06 8.89
CA LEU A 149 11.33 8.63 7.82
C LEU A 149 11.54 7.80 6.55
N TYR A 150 10.47 7.62 5.78
CA TYR A 150 10.50 6.98 4.47
C TYR A 150 9.94 7.94 3.43
N TYR A 151 10.60 8.05 2.28
CA TYR A 151 10.01 8.71 1.13
C TYR A 151 9.27 7.71 0.26
N THR A 152 8.13 8.16 -0.24
CA THR A 152 7.34 7.49 -1.27
C THR A 152 7.40 8.35 -2.51
N TYR A 153 7.77 7.76 -3.64
CA TYR A 153 7.90 8.43 -4.92
C TYR A 153 6.81 7.95 -5.86
N ILE A 154 6.17 8.87 -6.56
CA ILE A 154 5.10 8.59 -7.51
C ILE A 154 5.39 9.37 -8.78
N GLN A 155 5.47 8.64 -9.88
CA GLN A 155 5.49 9.19 -11.23
C GLN A 155 4.11 8.97 -11.85
N PHE A 156 3.52 10.03 -12.38
CA PHE A 156 2.15 10.01 -12.88
C PHE A 156 2.03 10.73 -14.22
N SER A 157 0.93 10.46 -14.91
CA SER A 157 0.45 11.25 -16.04
C SER A 157 -0.92 11.83 -15.66
N THR A 158 -1.52 12.62 -16.55
CA THR A 158 -2.88 13.14 -16.35
C THR A 158 -3.95 12.06 -16.24
N GLU A 159 -3.67 10.84 -16.70
CA GLU A 159 -4.65 9.76 -16.78
C GLU A 159 -4.37 8.60 -15.80
N GLU A 160 -3.09 8.35 -15.48
CA GLU A 160 -2.71 7.18 -14.69
C GLU A 160 -1.44 7.37 -13.85
N ILE A 161 -1.28 6.49 -12.87
CA ILE A 161 -0.03 6.34 -12.11
C ILE A 161 0.90 5.42 -12.90
N LEU A 162 2.02 5.97 -13.39
CA LEU A 162 2.97 5.25 -14.24
C LEU A 162 3.87 4.32 -13.43
N ASN A 163 4.49 4.85 -12.37
CA ASN A 163 5.40 4.11 -11.50
C ASN A 163 5.33 4.63 -10.07
N SER A 164 5.58 3.75 -9.10
CA SER A 164 5.74 4.16 -7.70
C SER A 164 6.78 3.31 -6.98
N CYS A 165 7.53 3.92 -6.06
CA CYS A 165 8.48 3.21 -5.20
C CYS A 165 8.53 3.85 -3.80
N CYS A 166 9.12 3.16 -2.83
CA CYS A 166 9.23 3.66 -1.45
C CYS A 166 10.50 3.14 -0.80
N ASP A 167 11.13 3.94 0.06
CA ASP A 167 12.40 3.59 0.73
C ASP A 167 12.27 2.50 1.80
N TYR A 168 11.04 2.09 2.12
CA TYR A 168 10.84 0.92 2.97
C TYR A 168 11.47 -0.32 2.30
N PRO A 169 12.04 -1.30 3.03
CA PRO A 169 12.76 -2.44 2.44
C PRO A 169 12.02 -3.28 1.38
N ILE A 170 10.69 -3.14 1.31
CA ILE A 170 9.80 -3.85 0.36
C ILE A 170 9.14 -2.87 -0.63
N GLY A 171 9.45 -1.58 -0.53
CA GLY A 171 8.77 -0.50 -1.25
C GLY A 171 9.07 -0.44 -2.75
N ASP A 172 10.06 -1.20 -3.23
CA ASP A 172 10.46 -1.24 -4.64
C ASP A 172 9.75 -2.33 -5.45
N ARG A 173 8.96 -3.20 -4.81
CA ARG A 173 8.19 -4.22 -5.54
C ARG A 173 7.21 -3.57 -6.52
N GLN A 174 7.19 -4.04 -7.76
CA GLN A 174 6.20 -3.62 -8.76
C GLN A 174 4.82 -4.23 -8.48
N VAL A 175 4.82 -5.45 -7.93
CA VAL A 175 3.60 -6.18 -7.58
C VAL A 175 3.16 -5.87 -6.15
N GLY A 176 1.99 -5.27 -6.03
CA GLY A 176 1.44 -4.83 -4.76
C GLY A 176 2.18 -3.62 -4.21
N VAL A 177 1.51 -2.88 -3.31
CA VAL A 177 2.05 -1.65 -2.72
C VAL A 177 2.32 -1.81 -1.22
N CYS A 178 3.28 -1.06 -0.71
CA CYS A 178 3.38 -0.83 0.73
C CYS A 178 2.28 0.14 1.20
N SER A 179 2.02 0.18 2.51
CA SER A 179 1.01 1.07 3.07
C SER A 179 1.30 2.56 2.80
N HIS A 180 2.57 2.96 2.70
CA HIS A 180 2.94 4.35 2.37
C HIS A 180 2.54 4.73 0.93
N ARG A 181 2.86 3.88 -0.05
CA ARG A 181 2.41 4.02 -1.45
C ARG A 181 0.90 4.04 -1.56
N ALA A 182 0.22 3.11 -0.87
CA ALA A 182 -1.24 3.08 -0.84
C ALA A 182 -1.84 4.38 -0.29
N ALA A 183 -1.32 4.87 0.85
CA ALA A 183 -1.79 6.09 1.49
C ALA A 183 -1.59 7.33 0.60
N ALA A 184 -0.40 7.45 -0.01
CA ALA A 184 -0.10 8.54 -0.92
C ALA A 184 -1.02 8.56 -2.15
N ILE A 185 -1.15 7.42 -2.84
CA ILE A 185 -2.01 7.32 -4.02
C ILE A 185 -3.48 7.54 -3.65
N TRP A 186 -3.94 6.95 -2.55
CA TRP A 186 -5.32 7.12 -2.10
C TRP A 186 -5.64 8.57 -1.74
N PHE A 187 -4.77 9.24 -0.98
CA PHE A 187 -5.00 10.62 -0.56
C PHE A 187 -5.00 11.63 -1.70
N LEU A 188 -4.15 11.42 -2.72
CA LEU A 188 -4.02 12.35 -3.83
C LEU A 188 -4.98 12.06 -5.00
N ALA A 189 -5.39 10.81 -5.21
CA ALA A 189 -6.18 10.41 -6.39
C ALA A 189 -7.67 10.21 -6.13
N TYR A 190 -8.11 9.99 -4.87
CA TYR A 190 -9.49 9.61 -4.52
C TYR A 190 -10.18 10.65 -3.66
#